data_AF-W6KTY1-F1
#
_entry.id   AF-W6KTY1-F1
#
_cell.length_a   1.000
_cell.length_b   1.000
_cell.length_c   1.000
_cell.angle_alpha   90.00
_cell.angle_beta   90.00
_cell.angle_gamma   90.00
#
_symmetry.space_group_name_H-M   'P 1'
#
loop_
_entity.id
_entity.type
_entity.pdbx_description
1 polymer ?
#
loop_
_entity_poly.entity_id
_entity_poly.type
_entity_poly.pdbx_seq_one_letter_code
_entity_poly.pdbx_strand_id
1 'polypeptide(L)' 'MAVSEPSHAEAPNHGVGCSQTAKMTRDDAFGVFVDYGFPKGSLYHIGVVDLDDKSHKTLQHYFEYDADIVNAFCSIHHQA' A
#
# COMPACT_ATOMS: atom_id res chain seq x y z
N MET A 1 32.75 -51.03 -3.20
CA MET A 1 32.41 -49.61 -2.97
C MET A 1 30.94 -49.44 -3.29
N ALA A 2 30.08 -49.35 -2.28
CA ALA A 2 28.64 -49.17 -2.45
C ALA A 2 28.34 -47.67 -2.37
N VAL A 3 27.67 -47.16 -3.39
CA VAL A 3 27.26 -45.76 -3.51
C VAL A 3 25.96 -45.62 -2.74
N SER A 4 25.94 -44.80 -1.68
CA SER A 4 24.73 -44.51 -0.92
C SER A 4 24.05 -43.28 -1.51
N GLU A 5 22.79 -43.43 -1.90
CA GLU A 5 21.90 -42.34 -2.33
C GLU A 5 21.64 -41.37 -1.16
N PRO A 6 21.51 -40.06 -1.41
CA PRO A 6 21.09 -39.12 -0.38
C PRO A 6 19.58 -39.27 -0.14
N SER A 7 19.22 -39.61 1.09
CA SER A 7 17.84 -39.60 1.56
C SER A 7 17.22 -38.22 1.33
N HIS A 8 16.11 -38.18 0.59
CA HIS A 8 15.21 -37.02 0.55
C HIS A 8 14.80 -36.65 1.97
N ALA A 9 15.45 -35.63 2.54
CA ALA A 9 14.96 -34.97 3.74
C ALA A 9 13.71 -34.19 3.34
N GLU A 10 12.56 -34.68 3.79
CA GLU A 10 11.29 -33.98 3.77
C GLU A 10 11.51 -32.59 4.36
N ALA A 11 11.28 -31.54 3.56
CA ALA A 11 11.37 -30.17 4.04
C ALA A 11 10.36 -30.01 5.18
N PRO A 12 10.75 -29.50 6.37
CA PRO A 12 9.80 -29.26 7.43
C PRO A 12 8.77 -28.25 6.92
N ASN A 13 7.54 -28.76 6.83
CA ASN A 13 6.35 -28.04 6.46
C ASN A 13 6.08 -26.98 7.55
N HIS A 14 6.73 -25.82 7.47
CA HIS A 14 6.45 -24.68 8.32
C HIS A 14 5.24 -23.90 7.79
N GLY A 15 4.11 -24.61 7.71
CA GLY A 15 2.81 -24.02 7.94
C GLY A 15 2.73 -23.56 9.39
N VAL A 16 3.31 -22.40 9.70
CA VAL A 16 2.93 -21.62 10.87
C VAL A 16 2.46 -20.29 10.34
N GLY A 17 1.14 -20.23 10.11
CA GLY A 17 0.43 -18.97 9.97
C GLY A 17 0.69 -18.13 11.21
N CYS A 18 1.71 -17.29 11.15
CA CYS A 18 1.89 -16.22 12.09
C CYS A 18 1.10 -15.05 11.49
N SER A 19 -0.15 -14.92 11.90
CA SER A 19 -0.82 -13.63 11.81
C SER A 19 -0.08 -12.69 12.77
N GLN A 20 1.09 -12.21 12.34
CA GLN A 20 1.83 -11.17 13.02
C GLN A 20 1.03 -9.91 12.76
N THR A 21 0.19 -9.54 13.73
CA THR A 21 -0.44 -8.24 13.73
C THR A 21 0.70 -7.21 13.73
N ALA A 22 0.79 -6.45 12.65
CA ALA A 22 1.81 -5.42 12.52
C ALA A 22 1.74 -4.48 13.72
N LYS A 23 2.88 -4.24 14.38
CA LYS A 23 2.92 -3.29 15.48
C LYS A 23 2.96 -1.89 14.89
N MET A 24 1.96 -1.08 15.22
CA MET A 24 1.85 0.29 14.76
C MET A 24 2.16 1.26 15.89
N THR A 25 3.08 2.20 15.65
CA THR A 25 3.33 3.32 16.55
C THR A 25 3.06 4.62 15.79
N ARG A 26 2.22 5.48 16.36
CA ARG A 26 1.87 6.77 15.74
C ARG A 26 3.07 7.69 15.78
N ASP A 27 3.27 8.41 14.68
CA ASP A 27 4.17 9.55 14.59
C ASP A 27 3.35 10.84 14.73
N ASP A 28 3.76 11.71 15.65
CA ASP A 28 3.12 13.00 15.90
C ASP A 28 3.29 13.97 14.73
N ALA A 29 4.26 13.72 13.83
CA ALA A 29 4.59 14.54 12.67
C ALA A 29 4.00 14.02 11.34
N PHE A 30 2.92 13.23 11.37
CA PHE A 30 2.22 12.61 10.22
C PHE A 30 2.83 11.29 9.74
N GLY A 31 2.43 10.20 10.39
CA GLY A 31 2.70 8.87 9.89
C GLY A 31 2.49 7.77 10.93
N VAL A 32 2.89 6.57 10.54
CA VAL A 32 2.96 5.41 11.43
C VAL A 32 4.25 4.64 11.15
N PHE A 33 4.90 4.20 12.22
CA PHE A 33 5.91 3.16 12.14
C PHE A 33 5.22 1.80 12.14
N VAL A 34 5.60 0.94 11.20
CA VAL A 34 5.04 -0.41 11.03
C VAL A 34 6.15 -1.43 11.09
N ASP A 35 6.07 -2.31 12.08
CA ASP A 35 6.92 -3.49 12.21
C ASP A 35 6.14 -4.74 11.81
N TYR A 36 6.52 -5.31 10.67
CA TYR A 36 5.94 -6.55 10.11
C TYR A 36 6.68 -7.81 10.57
N GLY A 37 7.79 -7.67 11.32
CA GLY A 37 8.61 -8.79 11.76
C GLY A 37 9.38 -9.53 10.66
N PHE A 38 9.13 -9.25 9.37
CA PHE A 38 9.81 -9.87 8.23
C PHE A 38 10.04 -8.90 7.04
N PRO A 39 11.25 -8.87 6.43
CA PRO A 39 12.47 -9.52 6.91
C PRO A 39 12.83 -9.04 8.32
N LYS A 40 13.48 -9.90 9.12
CA LYS A 40 13.70 -9.66 10.55
C LYS A 40 14.36 -8.29 10.78
N GLY A 41 13.69 -7.43 11.55
CA GLY A 41 14.17 -6.07 11.83
C GLY A 41 13.75 -5.01 10.81
N SER A 42 12.83 -5.32 9.88
CA SER A 42 12.30 -4.34 8.93
C SER A 42 11.28 -3.45 9.61
N LEU A 43 11.68 -2.22 9.89
CA LEU A 43 10.81 -1.15 10.37
C LEU A 43 10.53 -0.19 9.21
N TYR A 44 9.26 -0.03 8.87
CA TYR A 44 8.82 0.90 7.84
C TYR A 44 8.23 2.14 8.49
N HIS A 45 8.51 3.32 7.93
CA HIS A 45 7.79 4.54 8.26
C HIS A 45 6.87 4.87 7.09
N ILE A 46 5.57 4.93 7.37
CA ILE A 46 4.54 5.26 6.39
C ILE A 46 4.02 6.66 6.73
N GLY A 47 4.39 7.63 5.93
CA GLY A 47 3.89 9.01 6.02
C GLY A 47 2.75 9.28 5.05
N VAL A 48 1.86 10.20 5.42
CA VAL A 48 0.90 10.81 4.49
C VAL A 48 1.41 12.17 4.10
N VAL A 49 1.53 12.42 2.80
CA VAL A 49 2.00 13.68 2.23
C VAL A 49 0.82 14.44 1.61
N ASP A 50 1.02 15.73 1.28
CA ASP A 50 0.01 16.59 0.65
C ASP A 50 -1.26 16.80 1.51
N LEU A 51 -1.06 17.01 2.82
CA LEU A 51 -2.13 17.30 3.80
C LEU A 51 -2.42 18.80 3.96
N ASP A 52 -1.90 19.64 3.08
CA ASP A 52 -2.19 21.07 3.09
C ASP A 52 -3.65 21.36 2.73
N ASP A 53 -4.20 22.37 3.38
CA ASP A 53 -5.54 22.85 3.07
C ASP A 53 -5.58 23.42 1.64
N LYS A 54 -6.52 22.92 0.84
CA LYS A 54 -6.66 23.33 -0.57
C LYS A 54 -7.58 24.55 -0.69
N SER A 55 -7.19 25.67 -0.09
CA SER A 55 -7.94 26.94 -0.10
C SER A 55 -7.51 27.93 -1.19
N HIS A 56 -6.54 27.56 -2.03
CA HIS A 56 -6.03 28.41 -3.13
C HIS A 56 -7.03 28.59 -4.29
N LYS A 57 -8.10 27.80 -4.35
CA LYS A 57 -9.20 27.88 -5.33
C LYS A 57 -10.54 27.75 -4.59
N THR A 58 -11.58 28.37 -5.13
CA THR A 58 -12.92 28.29 -4.55
C THR A 58 -13.57 26.94 -4.85
N LEU A 59 -14.56 26.53 -4.04
CA LEU A 59 -15.36 25.34 -4.33
C LEU A 59 -16.07 25.42 -5.69
N GLN A 60 -16.50 26.63 -6.08
CA GLN A 60 -17.11 26.87 -7.40
C GLN A 60 -16.15 26.51 -8.54
N HIS A 61 -14.86 26.86 -8.42
CA HIS A 61 -13.86 26.51 -9.42
C HIS A 61 -13.73 25.00 -9.61
N TYR A 62 -13.69 24.24 -8.51
CA TYR A 62 -13.62 22.78 -8.58
C TYR A 62 -14.88 22.16 -9.19
N PHE A 63 -16.05 22.70 -8.86
CA PHE A 63 -17.32 22.26 -9.45
C PHE A 63 -17.36 22.46 -10.97
N GLU A 64 -17.00 23.65 -11.44
CA GLU A 64 -16.96 23.96 -12.88
C GLU A 64 -15.95 23.08 -13.61
N TYR A 65 -14.77 22.87 -13.02
CA TYR A 65 -13.73 22.03 -13.59
C TYR A 65 -14.17 20.55 -13.70
N ASP A 66 -14.84 20.01 -12.68
CA ASP A 66 -15.40 18.66 -12.74
C ASP A 66 -16.50 18.53 -13.81
N ALA A 67 -17.34 19.55 -13.96
CA ALA A 67 -18.38 19.57 -15.01
C ALA A 67 -17.76 19.50 -16.41
N ASP A 68 -16.67 20.24 -16.65
CA ASP A 68 -15.94 20.22 -17.92
C ASP A 68 -15.34 18.83 -18.20
N ILE A 69 -14.74 18.19 -17.19
CA ILE A 69 -14.19 16.83 -17.31
C ILE A 69 -15.29 15.83 -17.70
N VAL A 70 -16.43 15.86 -17.00
CA VAL A 70 -17.55 14.95 -17.27
C VAL A 70 -18.14 15.19 -18.65
N ASN A 71 -18.33 16.45 -19.04
CA ASN A 71 -18.84 16.80 -20.36
C ASN A 71 -17.90 16.32 -21.47
N ALA A 72 -16.59 16.51 -21.29
CA ALA A 72 -15.58 16.03 -22.22
C ALA A 72 -15.65 14.50 -22.35
N PHE A 73 -15.67 13.77 -21.23
CA PHE A 73 -15.80 12.32 -21.22
C PHE A 73 -17.06 11.84 -21.97
N CYS A 74 -18.22 12.39 -21.65
CA CYS A 74 -19.48 12.05 -22.31
C CYS A 74 -19.44 12.36 -23.81
N SER A 75 -18.87 13.50 -24.21
CA SER A 75 -18.79 13.88 -25.62
C SER A 75 -17.94 12.92 -26.46
N ILE A 76 -16.86 12.39 -25.89
CA ILE A 76 -15.99 11.40 -26.54
C ILE A 76 -16.73 10.07 -26.70
N HIS A 77 -17.43 9.62 -25.65
CA HIS A 77 -18.09 8.32 -25.64
C HIS A 77 -19.42 8.28 -26.40
N HIS A 78 -20.05 9.43 -26.66
CA HIS A 78 -21.25 9.52 -27.50
C HIS A 78 -20.92 9.68 -29.00
N GLN A 79 -19.65 9.81 -29.35
CA GLN A 79 -19.16 9.86 -30.74
C GLN A 79 -18.54 8.54 -31.22
N ALA A 80 -18.51 7.50 -30.38
CA ALA A 80 -18.06 6.15 -30.70
C ALA A 80 -19.24 5.20 -30.96
#